data_AF-A0A7Y5H833-F1
#
_entry.id   AF-A0A7Y5H833-F1
#
_cell.length_a   1.000
_cell.length_b   1.000
_cell.length_c   1.000
_cell.angle_alpha   90.00
_cell.angle_beta   90.00
_cell.angle_gamma   90.00
#
_symmetry.space_group_name_H-M   'P 1'
#
loop_
_entity.id
_entity.type
_entity.pdbx_description
1 polymer ?
#
loop_
_entity_poly.entity_id
_entity_poly.type
_entity_poly.pdbx_seq_one_letter_code
_entity_poly.pdbx_strand_id
1 'polypeptide(L)'
;MTPSDILADCWTAGVVLKVEGDKLLYDAPVGAMTPGLLFLLRTYRSEVMELLTWLCEAAQHPVSDHTPVYCLRNYESPRSVPAERTSPPHSPLKPDAASKAQGRL
;
A
#
# COMPACT_ATOMS: atom_id res chain seq x y z
N MET A 1 1.32 -10.18 -27.23
CA MET A 1 1.14 -9.37 -26.00
C MET A 1 2.45 -8.69 -25.72
N THR A 2 2.45 -7.38 -25.49
CA THR A 2 3.67 -6.59 -25.30
C THR A 2 3.98 -6.39 -23.80
N PRO A 3 5.23 -6.06 -23.42
CA PRO A 3 5.57 -5.72 -22.03
C PRO A 3 4.73 -4.57 -21.46
N SER A 4 4.36 -3.61 -22.31
CA SER A 4 3.49 -2.48 -21.94
C SER A 4 2.07 -2.94 -21.63
N ASP A 5 1.52 -3.90 -22.39
CA ASP A 5 0.21 -4.49 -22.10
C ASP A 5 0.22 -5.23 -20.75
N ILE A 6 1.31 -5.94 -20.45
CA ILE A 6 1.48 -6.65 -19.16
C ILE A 6 1.47 -5.66 -17.99
N LEU A 7 2.14 -4.52 -18.12
CA LEU A 7 2.09 -3.45 -17.11
C LEU A 7 0.67 -2.88 -16.95
N ALA A 8 -0.06 -2.68 -18.05
CA ALA A 8 -1.43 -2.19 -18.01
C ALA A 8 -2.38 -3.19 -17.33
N ASP A 9 -2.21 -4.48 -17.57
CA ASP A 9 -2.97 -5.54 -16.91
C ASP A 9 -2.65 -5.63 -15.42
N CYS A 10 -1.37 -5.54 -15.06
CA CYS A 10 -0.94 -5.45 -13.66
C CYS A 10 -1.58 -4.25 -12.96
N TRP A 11 -1.55 -3.07 -13.59
CA TRP A 11 -2.16 -1.85 -13.06
C TRP A 11 -3.67 -2.00 -12.86
N THR A 12 -4.37 -2.54 -13.86
CA THR A 12 -5.82 -2.76 -13.81
C THR A 12 -6.20 -3.75 -12.72
N ALA A 13 -5.36 -4.77 -12.49
CA ALA A 13 -5.52 -5.73 -11.41
C ALA A 13 -5.12 -5.17 -10.02
N GLY A 14 -4.57 -3.96 -9.95
CA GLY A 14 -4.05 -3.37 -8.71
C GLY A 14 -2.74 -3.99 -8.23
N VAL A 15 -2.01 -4.66 -9.11
CA VAL A 15 -0.67 -5.20 -8.86
C VAL A 15 0.37 -4.11 -9.02
N VAL A 16 1.14 -3.87 -7.97
CA VAL A 16 2.25 -2.93 -7.95
C VAL A 16 3.54 -3.70 -8.21
N LEU A 17 4.30 -3.30 -9.23
CA LEU A 17 5.59 -3.88 -9.56
C LEU A 17 6.73 -2.96 -9.12
N LYS A 18 7.82 -3.53 -8.61
CA LYS A 18 9.03 -2.79 -8.20
C LYS A 18 10.28 -3.53 -8.66
N VAL A 19 11.25 -2.80 -9.18
CA VAL A 19 12.58 -3.33 -9.49
C VAL A 19 13.53 -3.00 -8.34
N GLU A 20 14.20 -4.02 -7.81
CA GLU A 20 15.21 -3.88 -6.75
C GLU A 20 16.46 -4.66 -7.14
N GLY A 21 17.44 -3.94 -7.71
CA GLY A 21 18.60 -4.57 -8.36
C GLY A 21 18.15 -5.48 -9.50
N ASP A 22 18.53 -6.75 -9.44
CA ASP A 22 18.16 -7.77 -10.44
C ASP A 22 16.81 -8.47 -10.15
N LYS A 23 16.09 -8.02 -9.12
CA LYS A 23 14.85 -8.66 -8.67
C LYS A 23 13.63 -7.83 -9.06
N LEU A 24 12.69 -8.47 -9.75
CA LEU A 24 11.33 -7.97 -9.91
C LEU A 24 10.50 -8.40 -8.70
N LEU A 25 10.14 -7.43 -7.86
CA LEU A 25 9.24 -7.58 -6.73
C LEU A 25 7.83 -7.14 -7.14
N TYR A 26 6.82 -7.69 -6.48
CA TYR A 26 5.45 -7.31 -6.69
C TYR A 26 4.65 -7.34 -5.39
N ASP A 27 3.71 -6.41 -5.28
CA ASP A 27 2.68 -6.40 -4.25
C ASP A 27 1.33 -6.51 -4.95
N ALA A 28 0.49 -7.45 -4.53
CA ALA A 28 -0.76 -7.78 -5.23
C ALA A 28 -1.88 -8.05 -4.22
N PRO A 29 -3.08 -7.50 -4.43
CA PRO A 29 -4.24 -7.87 -3.63
C PRO A 29 -4.58 -9.35 -3.82
N VAL A 30 -5.27 -9.91 -2.82
CA VAL A 30 -5.67 -11.32 -2.82
C VAL A 30 -6.51 -11.62 -4.06
N GLY A 31 -6.05 -12.57 -4.88
CA GLY A 31 -6.74 -12.99 -6.11
C GLY A 31 -6.43 -12.17 -7.37
N ALA A 32 -5.71 -11.04 -7.26
CA ALA A 32 -5.31 -10.25 -8.43
C ALA A 32 -4.16 -10.89 -9.22
N MET A 33 -3.28 -11.62 -8.53
CA MET A 33 -2.17 -12.32 -9.16
C MET A 33 -2.65 -13.67 -9.72
N THR A 34 -3.13 -13.67 -10.96
CA THR A 34 -3.57 -14.89 -11.65
C THR A 34 -2.38 -15.71 -12.17
N PRO A 35 -2.53 -17.04 -12.36
CA PRO A 35 -1.47 -17.87 -12.92
C PRO A 35 -1.02 -17.43 -14.32
N GLY A 36 -1.94 -16.91 -15.12
CA GLY A 36 -1.64 -16.36 -16.44
C GLY A 36 -0.77 -15.11 -16.35
N LEU A 37 -1.10 -14.19 -15.43
CA LEU A 37 -0.31 -12.99 -15.20
C LEU A 37 1.09 -13.32 -14.66
N LEU A 38 1.20 -14.29 -13.75
CA LEU A 38 2.50 -14.80 -13.28
C LEU A 38 3.35 -15.41 -14.39
N PHE A 39 2.73 -16.16 -15.29
CA PHE A 39 3.41 -16.72 -16.45
C PHE A 39 3.95 -15.61 -17.34
N LEU A 40 3.12 -14.62 -17.68
CA LEU A 40 3.52 -13.47 -18.50
C LEU A 40 4.68 -12.67 -17.86
N LEU A 41 4.60 -12.38 -16.56
CA LEU A 41 5.67 -11.68 -15.83
C LEU A 41 6.99 -12.46 -15.80
N ARG A 42 6.92 -13.80 -15.81
CA ARG A 42 8.13 -14.64 -15.89
C ARG A 42 8.70 -14.70 -17.29
N THR A 43 7.84 -14.78 -18.30
CA THR A 43 8.25 -14.82 -19.71
C THR A 43 8.92 -13.52 -20.15
N TYR A 44 8.35 -12.38 -19.76
CA TYR A 44 8.83 -11.05 -20.18
C TYR A 44 9.57 -10.31 -19.06
N ARG A 45 10.20 -11.05 -18.16
CA ARG A 45 10.79 -10.48 -16.93
C ARG A 45 11.78 -9.36 -17.25
N SER A 46 12.70 -9.60 -18.19
CA SER A 46 13.77 -8.66 -18.51
C SER A 46 13.22 -7.41 -19.18
N GLU A 47 12.32 -7.57 -20.15
CA GLU A 47 11.72 -6.44 -20.86
C GLU A 47 10.84 -5.58 -19.92
N VAL A 48 10.11 -6.22 -19.00
CA VAL A 48 9.32 -5.52 -17.98
C VAL A 48 10.21 -4.76 -17.01
N MET A 49 11.35 -5.34 -16.60
CA MET A 49 12.32 -4.67 -15.72
C MET A 49 12.97 -3.46 -16.40
N GLU A 50 13.39 -3.59 -17.66
CA GLU A 50 13.94 -2.47 -18.43
C GLU A 50 12.91 -1.35 -18.58
N LEU A 51 11.67 -1.70 -18.92
CA LEU A 51 10.58 -0.73 -19.08
C LEU A 51 10.27 0.01 -17.77
N LEU A 52 10.23 -0.71 -16.64
CA LEU A 52 10.03 -0.09 -15.32
C LEU A 52 11.19 0.81 -14.92
N THR A 53 12.43 0.43 -15.24
CA THR A 53 13.62 1.23 -14.94
C THR A 53 13.61 2.52 -15.75
N TRP A 54 13.36 2.41 -17.06
CA TRP A 54 13.23 3.56 -17.95
C TRP A 54 12.11 4.53 -17.52
N LEU A 55 10.94 4.00 -17.14
CA LEU A 55 9.83 4.82 -16.63
C LEU A 55 10.20 5.54 -15.33
N CYS A 56 10.93 4.88 -14.43
CA CYS A 56 11.37 5.47 -13.17
C CYS A 56 12.40 6.58 -13.40
N GLU A 57 13.35 6.39 -14.33
CA GLU A 57 14.34 7.39 -14.72
C GLU A 57 13.68 8.59 -15.42
N ALA A 58 12.73 8.34 -16.33
CA ALA A 58 11.98 9.38 -17.01
C ALA A 58 11.18 10.26 -16.03
N ALA A 59 10.64 9.66 -14.97
CA ALA A 59 9.89 10.39 -13.94
C ALA A 59 10.80 11.22 -13.00
N GLN A 60 12.09 10.89 -12.90
CA GLN A 60 13.09 11.61 -12.10
C GLN A 60 13.68 12.83 -12.80
N HIS A 61 13.50 12.96 -14.12
CA HIS A 61 13.82 14.16 -14.87
C HIS A 61 12.56 15.00 -15.06
N PRO A 62 12.26 15.98 -14.18
CA PRO A 62 11.21 16.95 -14.45
C PRO A 62 11.68 17.81 -15.61
N VAL A 63 11.26 17.46 -16.83
CA VAL A 63 11.21 18.43 -17.91
C VAL A 63 10.21 19.47 -17.42
N SER A 64 10.70 20.68 -17.15
CA SER A 64 9.86 21.81 -16.77
C SER A 64 8.62 21.87 -17.66
N ASP A 65 7.46 21.94 -17.02
CA ASP A 65 6.19 22.49 -17.51
C ASP A 65 5.04 21.59 -17.95
N HIS A 66 5.16 20.26 -18.09
CA HIS A 66 3.96 19.43 -18.30
C HIS A 66 4.02 18.10 -17.58
N THR A 67 3.15 17.94 -16.57
CA THR A 67 3.06 16.81 -15.64
C THR A 67 2.73 15.49 -16.37
N PRO A 68 3.58 14.46 -16.27
CA PRO A 68 3.13 13.08 -16.37
C PRO A 68 3.32 12.42 -15.00
N VAL A 69 2.23 12.23 -14.27
CA VAL A 69 2.24 11.51 -13.00
C VAL A 69 2.50 10.03 -13.27
N TYR A 70 3.77 9.64 -13.36
CA TYR A 70 4.22 8.25 -13.27
C TYR A 70 5.36 8.12 -12.26
N CYS A 71 5.34 8.92 -11.19
CA CYS A 71 6.00 8.56 -9.95
C CYS A 71 5.00 7.79 -9.10
N LEU A 72 5.21 6.47 -9.04
CA LEU A 72 5.19 5.68 -7.81
C LEU A 72 4.71 6.50 -6.62
N ARG A 73 3.40 6.42 -6.35
CA ARG A 73 2.85 6.95 -5.10
C ARG A 73 3.68 6.30 -4.01
N ASN A 74 4.51 7.11 -3.34
CA ASN A 74 5.20 6.73 -2.12
C ASN A 74 4.16 6.00 -1.28
N TYR A 75 4.28 4.68 -1.21
CA TYR A 75 3.66 3.94 -0.15
C TYR A 75 4.46 4.36 1.06
N GLU A 76 4.04 5.47 1.69
CA GLU A 76 4.29 5.67 3.10
C GLU A 76 3.76 4.41 3.76
N SER A 77 4.69 3.47 3.96
CA SER A 77 4.55 2.36 4.87
C SER A 77 3.81 2.89 6.09
N PRO A 78 2.67 2.29 6.51
CA PRO A 78 2.05 2.72 7.75
C PRO A 78 3.13 2.61 8.82
N ARG A 79 3.62 3.78 9.26
CA ARG A 79 4.58 3.91 10.34
C ARG A 79 4.09 2.99 11.43
N SER A 80 4.94 2.02 11.77
CA SER A 80 4.80 1.15 12.93
C SER A 80 4.17 1.95 14.05
N VAL A 81 2.90 1.70 14.34
CA VAL A 81 2.28 2.18 15.56
C VAL A 81 3.15 1.62 16.68
N PRO A 82 3.79 2.47 17.51
CA PRO A 82 4.41 1.96 18.71
C PRO A 82 3.28 1.31 19.51
N ALA A 83 3.45 0.04 19.82
CA ALA A 83 2.61 -0.67 20.77
C ALA A 83 2.77 0.05 22.12
N GLU A 84 1.93 1.06 22.35
CA GLU A 84 1.87 1.75 23.62
C GLU A 84 1.26 0.77 24.62
N ARG A 85 2.16 0.09 25.33
CA ARG A 85 1.90 -0.53 26.60
C ARG A 85 1.44 0.58 27.55
N THR A 86 0.13 0.71 27.73
CA THR A 86 -0.39 1.50 28.85
C THR A 86 -1.51 0.73 29.53
N SER A 87 -1.12 0.25 30.71
CA SER A 87 -1.79 -0.58 31.72
C SER A 87 -3.28 -0.29 31.97
N PRO A 88 -4.02 -1.28 32.52
CA PRO A 88 -5.41 -1.07 32.96
C PRO A 88 -5.44 -0.14 34.18
N PRO A 89 -6.40 0.81 34.29
CA PRO A 89 -6.61 1.52 35.53
C PRO A 89 -7.37 0.60 36.51
N HIS A 90 -6.61 0.03 37.44
CA HIS A 90 -7.18 -0.62 38.62
C HIS A 90 -7.47 0.45 39.69
N SER A 91 -8.77 0.68 39.94
CA SER A 91 -9.37 1.03 41.25
C SER A 91 -9.04 2.42 41.85
N PRO A 92 -9.60 2.76 43.02
CA PRO A 92 -10.99 2.75 43.50
C PRO A 92 -11.40 4.17 44.00
N LEU A 93 -12.68 4.44 44.30
CA LEU A 93 -13.11 5.32 45.43
C LEU A 93 -14.65 5.50 45.44
N LYS A 94 -15.30 4.94 46.46
CA LYS A 94 -16.58 5.43 46.98
C LYS A 94 -16.41 6.89 47.44
N PRO A 95 -17.46 7.70 47.35
CA PRO A 95 -18.03 8.20 48.60
C PRO A 95 -19.55 8.07 48.68
N ASP A 96 -19.96 7.85 49.93
CA ASP A 96 -21.29 7.91 50.51
C ASP A 96 -21.89 9.33 50.41
N ALA A 97 -23.20 9.44 50.16
CA ALA A 97 -24.14 10.30 50.89
C ALA A 97 -25.39 10.69 50.07
N ALA A 98 -26.52 10.21 50.57
CA ALA A 98 -27.89 10.73 50.53
C ALA A 98 -28.21 12.06 49.81
N SER A 99 -29.27 12.07 48.98
CA SER A 99 -30.46 12.91 49.21
C SER A 99 -31.55 12.80 48.14
N LYS A 100 -32.77 12.47 48.63
CA LYS A 100 -34.12 12.95 48.25
C LYS A 100 -34.58 12.99 46.77
N ALA A 101 -35.64 12.24 46.49
CA ALA A 101 -36.94 12.70 45.95
C ALA A 101 -37.93 11.52 46.01
N GLN A 102 -38.95 11.50 46.89
CA GLN A 102 -40.32 12.03 46.68
C GLN A 102 -40.99 11.66 45.33
N GLY A 103 -42.12 10.93 45.41
CA GLY A 103 -43.09 10.72 44.32
C GLY A 103 -43.67 9.29 44.35
N ARG A 104 -44.66 8.97 45.17
CA ARG A 104 -46.12 9.19 44.97
C ARG A 104 -46.69 8.34 43.82
N LEU A 105 -47.24 7.17 44.17
CA LEU A 105 -48.63 6.74 43.97
C LEU A 105 -48.84 5.33 44.55
#